data_AF-A0A353NNQ6-F1
#
_entry.id   AF-A0A353NNQ6-F1
#
_cell.length_a   1.000
_cell.length_b   1.000
_cell.length_c   1.000
_cell.angle_alpha   90.00
_cell.angle_beta   90.00
_cell.angle_gamma   90.00
#
_symmetry.space_group_name_H-M   'P 1'
#
loop_
_entity.id
_entity.type
_entity.pdbx_description
1 polymer ?
#
loop_
_entity_poly.entity_id
_entity_poly.type
_entity_poly.pdbx_seq_one_letter_code
_entity_poly.pdbx_strand_id
1 'polypeptide(L)'
;MSESLISQLPAVVIEGRKEAETSLERIKCCPAASLQVNEYVFPLMTDSVAEMDGAVSSESSEKWTNRLFYGDNLLIIEALLAGDAATGLPSMKGKVDLIYIDPPFASRANYRTTSTISNVGGDPLVLEQRAYEDSWDEGMFGYLRMLYSRLFLMRELLSEQGSLIIHLDWHAVHYVKVLLDEIFGYDNFRNEIAWCYGGGGAPKKTYSKKHDLLLWYSKGSDWTFNRQFRPYTKGTLERGLTAVKGDKYALRKEGAGLDDWWCGKEVQKILSPTAYENLKFTTQKPEGLLKRIINGHSNEGDMVADFFCGSGTTGAVAEKLGRRWIMADASRLAYKLTYKRLLNQQSKFISQAAQYPLPSIGSLVLKQSVISRSEGFDTIKVELIDYHIDMDSLPLQISDQLERVITSDPLALIEYWMVDPDYDGKVFQGRWQSCRGNDCRVGLETEIRVPGVEGVRKICVKAVDVFGYESRALVCADGC
;
A
#
# COMPACT_ATOMS: atom_id res chain seq x y z
N MET A 1 24.00 -32.18 13.61
CA MET A 1 23.12 -31.15 14.18
C MET A 1 23.07 -30.03 13.17
N SER A 2 21.88 -29.52 12.82
CA SER A 2 21.80 -28.28 12.03
C SER A 2 22.50 -27.16 12.79
N GLU A 3 23.19 -26.27 12.09
CA GLU A 3 23.79 -25.08 12.72
C GLU A 3 22.72 -24.28 13.47
N SER A 4 23.11 -23.69 14.60
CA SER A 4 22.20 -22.85 15.38
C SER A 4 22.00 -21.50 14.68
N LEU A 5 20.84 -20.87 14.86
CA LEU A 5 20.61 -19.52 14.31
C LEU A 5 21.63 -18.51 14.87
N ILE A 6 22.02 -18.63 16.14
CA ILE A 6 23.01 -17.74 16.77
C ILE A 6 24.36 -17.82 16.06
N SER A 7 24.83 -19.02 15.71
CA SER A 7 26.08 -19.20 14.95
C SER A 7 25.98 -18.66 13.51
N GLN A 8 24.77 -18.52 12.97
CA GLN A 8 24.52 -18.00 11.63
C GLN A 8 24.32 -16.48 11.58
N LEU A 9 23.99 -15.82 12.70
CA LEU A 9 23.76 -14.36 12.75
C LEU A 9 24.95 -13.54 12.19
N PRO A 10 26.22 -13.86 12.47
CA PRO A 10 27.34 -13.14 11.85
C PRO A 10 27.32 -13.23 10.31
N ALA A 11 26.97 -14.39 9.75
CA ALA A 11 26.86 -14.57 8.31
C ALA A 11 25.70 -13.76 7.72
N VAL A 12 24.54 -13.74 8.39
CA VAL A 12 23.40 -12.87 8.01
C VAL A 12 23.84 -11.41 7.87
N VAL A 13 24.57 -10.89 8.86
CA VAL A 13 25.06 -9.50 8.86
C VAL A 13 26.06 -9.25 7.74
N ILE A 14 27.06 -10.14 7.57
CA ILE A 14 28.08 -10.00 6.53
C ILE A 14 27.46 -10.02 5.14
N GLU A 15 26.58 -10.98 4.87
CA GLU A 15 25.94 -11.14 3.57
C GLU A 15 24.94 -10.02 3.27
N GLY A 16 24.09 -9.67 4.25
CA GLY A 16 23.13 -8.59 4.12
C GLY A 16 23.82 -7.23 3.91
N ARG A 17 24.92 -6.97 4.62
CA ARG A 17 25.72 -5.75 4.43
C ARG A 17 26.34 -5.70 3.06
N LYS A 18 26.94 -6.81 2.61
CA LYS A 18 27.52 -6.89 1.27
C LYS A 18 26.48 -6.62 0.19
N GLU A 19 25.25 -7.15 0.34
CA GLU A 19 24.15 -6.87 -0.58
C GLU A 19 23.79 -5.38 -0.58
N ALA A 20 23.61 -4.76 0.59
CA ALA A 20 23.31 -3.33 0.69
C ALA A 20 24.43 -2.43 0.11
N GLU A 21 25.70 -2.75 0.37
CA GLU A 21 26.85 -2.04 -0.19
C GLU A 21 26.88 -2.18 -1.72
N THR A 22 26.63 -3.39 -2.25
CA THR A 22 26.52 -3.63 -3.69
C THR A 22 25.40 -2.80 -4.31
N SER A 23 24.24 -2.71 -3.65
CA SER A 23 23.13 -1.84 -4.06
C SER A 23 23.55 -0.37 -4.11
N LEU A 24 24.23 0.13 -3.08
CA LEU A 24 24.74 1.51 -3.05
C LEU A 24 25.80 1.80 -4.12
N GLU A 25 26.68 0.84 -4.41
CA GLU A 25 27.63 0.94 -5.51
C GLU A 25 26.93 0.98 -6.87
N ARG A 26 25.93 0.12 -7.08
CA ARG A 26 25.11 0.10 -8.30
C ARG A 26 24.46 1.46 -8.55
N ILE A 27 23.83 2.03 -7.52
CA ILE A 27 23.18 3.35 -7.56
C ILE A 27 24.18 4.44 -7.98
N LYS A 28 25.43 4.38 -7.49
CA LYS A 28 26.48 5.35 -7.85
C LYS A 28 27.00 5.17 -9.28
N CYS A 29 27.22 3.93 -9.71
CA CYS A 29 27.88 3.62 -10.99
C CYS A 29 26.92 3.69 -12.18
N CYS A 30 25.68 3.24 -12.01
CA CYS A 30 24.65 3.20 -13.04
C CYS A 30 23.28 3.44 -12.39
N PRO A 31 22.71 4.65 -12.49
CA PRO A 31 21.32 4.94 -12.06
C PRO A 31 20.24 4.17 -12.87
N ALA A 32 20.62 3.11 -13.59
CA ALA A 32 19.87 2.48 -14.67
C ALA A 32 18.69 1.59 -14.22
N ALA A 33 18.32 1.60 -12.94
CA ALA A 33 17.02 1.07 -12.54
C ALA A 33 15.94 2.10 -12.95
N SER A 34 15.67 2.20 -14.25
CA SER A 34 14.63 3.10 -14.75
C SER A 34 13.28 2.56 -14.28
N LEU A 35 12.63 3.29 -13.38
CA LEU A 35 11.24 3.06 -13.08
C LEU A 35 10.44 3.54 -14.28
N GLN A 36 9.44 2.77 -14.70
CA GLN A 36 8.54 3.24 -15.74
C GLN A 36 7.35 3.93 -15.08
N VAL A 37 7.00 5.13 -15.56
CA VAL A 37 5.66 5.66 -15.28
C VAL A 37 4.70 4.86 -16.12
N ASN A 38 3.92 4.03 -15.45
CA ASN A 38 2.95 3.17 -16.12
C ASN A 38 1.62 3.90 -16.27
N GLU A 39 1.26 4.65 -15.23
CA GLU A 39 -0.06 5.25 -15.13
C GLU A 39 -0.08 6.47 -14.21
N TYR A 40 -0.78 7.51 -14.65
CA TYR A 40 -1.22 8.61 -13.82
C TYR A 40 -2.67 8.37 -13.39
N VAL A 41 -2.88 8.33 -12.08
CA VAL A 41 -4.20 8.15 -11.49
C VAL A 41 -4.70 9.49 -10.99
N PHE A 42 -5.83 9.93 -11.54
CA PHE A 42 -6.47 11.18 -11.19
C PHE A 42 -7.80 10.93 -10.47
N PRO A 43 -8.29 11.91 -9.69
CA PRO A 43 -9.67 11.91 -9.23
C PRO A 43 -10.65 11.81 -10.40
N LEU A 44 -11.83 11.26 -10.13
CA LEU A 44 -12.87 11.09 -11.15
C LEU A 44 -13.32 12.45 -11.70
N MET A 45 -13.50 12.50 -13.03
CA MET A 45 -14.21 13.61 -13.68
C MET A 45 -15.62 13.71 -13.09
N THR A 46 -15.98 14.86 -12.52
CA THR A 46 -17.35 15.15 -12.09
C THR A 46 -18.10 15.85 -13.24
N ASP A 47 -19.42 15.68 -13.34
CA ASP A 47 -20.25 16.31 -14.38
C ASP A 47 -20.18 17.86 -14.38
N SER A 48 -19.60 18.45 -13.34
CA SER A 48 -19.28 19.87 -13.31
C SER A 48 -18.02 20.15 -14.12
N VAL A 49 -18.24 20.59 -15.36
CA VAL A 49 -17.26 21.25 -16.26
C VAL A 49 -16.47 22.39 -15.57
N ALA A 50 -16.95 22.87 -14.41
CA ALA A 50 -16.39 24.00 -13.65
C ALA A 50 -14.99 23.78 -13.04
N GLU A 51 -14.44 22.56 -13.03
CA GLU A 51 -13.04 22.34 -12.59
C GLU A 51 -12.07 22.01 -13.75
N MET A 52 -12.54 22.00 -15.01
CA MET A 52 -11.65 21.83 -16.18
C MET A 52 -10.97 23.14 -16.60
N ASP A 53 -11.39 24.28 -16.06
CA ASP A 53 -10.82 25.62 -16.30
C ASP A 53 -9.79 26.04 -15.23
N GLY A 54 -9.43 25.12 -14.35
CA GLY A 54 -8.19 25.21 -13.57
C GLY A 54 -7.02 25.04 -14.51
N ALA A 55 -6.69 26.12 -15.21
CA ALA A 55 -5.45 26.31 -15.94
C ALA A 55 -4.30 25.59 -15.23
N VAL A 56 -3.38 25.07 -16.04
CA VAL A 56 -1.98 24.94 -15.65
C VAL A 56 -1.55 26.31 -15.10
N SER A 57 -1.82 26.54 -13.81
CA SER A 57 -1.33 27.68 -13.08
C SER A 57 0.16 27.44 -13.03
N SER A 58 0.89 28.29 -13.73
CA SER A 58 2.33 28.42 -13.69
C SER A 58 2.81 28.87 -12.30
N GLU A 59 2.46 28.12 -11.26
CA GLU A 59 3.14 28.15 -9.97
C GLU A 59 4.10 26.96 -9.95
N SER A 60 5.26 27.23 -10.56
CA SER A 60 6.45 26.40 -10.57
C SER A 60 7.06 26.27 -9.17
N SER A 61 6.42 25.49 -8.32
CA SER A 61 7.09 24.79 -7.21
C SER A 61 6.72 23.32 -7.32
N GLU A 62 7.72 22.44 -7.38
CA GLU A 62 7.56 21.00 -7.61
C GLU A 62 6.63 20.35 -6.58
N LYS A 63 5.32 20.29 -6.86
CA LYS A 63 4.34 19.66 -5.98
C LYS A 63 4.46 18.15 -6.13
N TRP A 64 5.01 17.50 -5.11
CA TRP A 64 5.12 16.04 -5.03
C TRP A 64 3.78 15.36 -5.34
N THR A 65 3.83 14.29 -6.14
CA THR A 65 2.69 13.40 -6.36
C THR A 65 3.00 12.06 -5.69
N ASN A 66 2.03 11.54 -4.93
CA ASN A 66 2.15 10.26 -4.23
C ASN A 66 2.43 9.11 -5.20
N ARG A 67 3.15 8.08 -4.76
CA ARG A 67 3.64 7.01 -5.64
C ARG A 67 3.36 5.62 -5.07
N LEU A 68 2.75 4.77 -5.88
CA LEU A 68 2.52 3.35 -5.59
C LEU A 68 3.36 2.49 -6.54
N PHE A 69 4.19 1.63 -5.98
CA PHE A 69 5.09 0.76 -6.72
C PHE A 69 4.67 -0.71 -6.64
N TYR A 70 4.78 -1.41 -7.77
CA TYR A 70 4.70 -2.86 -7.84
C TYR A 70 6.06 -3.47 -8.17
N GLY A 71 6.50 -4.43 -7.36
CA GLY A 71 7.73 -5.19 -7.58
C GLY A 71 8.50 -5.47 -6.31
N ASP A 72 9.69 -6.06 -6.46
CA ASP A 72 10.57 -6.29 -5.33
C ASP A 72 10.97 -4.95 -4.67
N ASN A 73 10.72 -4.87 -3.38
CA ASN A 73 10.93 -3.65 -2.62
C ASN A 73 12.41 -3.25 -2.47
N LEU A 74 13.37 -4.16 -2.55
CA LEU A 74 14.80 -3.80 -2.55
C LEU A 74 15.12 -2.95 -3.78
N LEU A 75 14.71 -3.41 -4.97
CA LEU A 75 14.92 -2.68 -6.23
C LEU A 75 14.20 -1.32 -6.25
N ILE A 76 13.00 -1.26 -5.67
CA ILE A 76 12.24 -0.01 -5.55
C ILE A 76 12.97 0.97 -4.62
N ILE A 77 13.48 0.51 -3.47
CA ILE A 77 14.25 1.35 -2.55
C ILE A 77 15.54 1.84 -3.24
N GLU A 78 16.22 1.00 -4.02
CA GLU A 78 17.38 1.41 -4.82
C GLU A 78 17.03 2.55 -5.79
N ALA A 79 15.93 2.40 -6.53
CA ALA A 79 15.48 3.40 -7.48
C ALA A 79 15.06 4.72 -6.78
N LEU A 80 14.44 4.64 -5.60
CA LEU A 80 14.13 5.82 -4.78
C LEU A 80 15.39 6.54 -4.29
N LEU A 81 16.42 5.80 -3.90
CA LEU A 81 17.71 6.38 -3.49
C LEU A 81 18.42 7.05 -4.68
N ALA A 82 18.40 6.43 -5.85
CA ALA A 82 18.96 7.00 -7.08
C ALA A 82 18.18 8.23 -7.55
N GLY A 83 16.85 8.19 -7.43
CA GLY A 83 15.97 9.04 -8.20
C GLY A 83 15.84 8.57 -9.65
N ASP A 84 14.85 9.10 -10.34
CA ASP A 84 14.60 8.82 -11.75
C ASP A 84 14.06 10.08 -12.44
N ALA A 85 14.97 10.78 -13.14
CA ALA A 85 14.65 12.00 -13.87
C ALA A 85 13.61 11.77 -14.98
N ALA A 86 13.55 10.57 -15.58
CA ALA A 86 12.58 10.26 -16.62
C ALA A 86 11.14 10.23 -16.08
N THR A 87 10.98 9.97 -14.79
CA THR A 87 9.67 9.93 -14.11
C THR A 87 9.43 11.14 -13.20
N GLY A 88 10.32 12.13 -13.23
CA GLY A 88 10.31 13.28 -12.31
C GLY A 88 10.44 12.87 -10.84
N LEU A 89 11.04 11.70 -10.56
CA LEU A 89 11.31 11.24 -9.20
C LEU A 89 12.68 11.82 -8.77
N PRO A 90 12.73 12.80 -7.85
CA PRO A 90 14.01 13.19 -7.28
C PRO A 90 14.57 12.05 -6.43
N SER A 91 15.89 12.03 -6.20
CA SER A 91 16.46 11.17 -5.16
C SER A 91 15.77 11.42 -3.82
N MET A 92 15.34 10.34 -3.18
CA MET A 92 14.66 10.34 -1.89
C MET A 92 15.60 10.04 -0.72
N LYS A 93 16.92 10.00 -0.96
CA LYS A 93 17.92 9.88 0.10
C LYS A 93 17.76 11.02 1.10
N GLY A 94 17.57 10.70 2.37
CA GLY A 94 17.44 11.70 3.43
C GLY A 94 16.11 12.46 3.45
N LYS A 95 15.06 11.99 2.76
CA LYS A 95 13.82 12.76 2.54
C LYS A 95 12.55 12.11 3.08
N VAL A 96 12.63 10.92 3.69
CA VAL A 96 11.48 10.21 4.25
C VAL A 96 11.41 10.44 5.75
N ASP A 97 10.29 10.94 6.27
CA ASP A 97 10.18 11.32 7.69
C ASP A 97 9.67 10.18 8.57
N LEU A 98 8.88 9.28 8.00
CA LEU A 98 8.39 8.10 8.69
C LEU A 98 8.37 6.90 7.74
N ILE A 99 9.02 5.82 8.14
CA ILE A 99 8.84 4.50 7.54
C ILE A 99 8.08 3.63 8.53
N TYR A 100 6.91 3.15 8.14
CA TYR A 100 6.23 2.07 8.85
C TYR A 100 6.28 0.83 7.97
N ILE A 101 6.67 -0.31 8.55
CA ILE A 101 6.67 -1.59 7.83
C ILE A 101 6.14 -2.73 8.70
N ASP A 102 5.44 -3.65 8.05
CA ASP A 102 4.88 -4.87 8.61
C ASP A 102 5.34 -6.05 7.73
N PRO A 103 6.63 -6.43 7.81
CA PRO A 103 7.17 -7.50 6.99
C PRO A 103 6.51 -8.86 7.33
N PRO A 104 6.56 -9.84 6.43
CA PRO A 104 6.02 -11.18 6.72
C PRO A 104 6.68 -11.77 7.97
N PHE A 105 5.93 -12.52 8.78
CA PHE A 105 6.38 -12.94 10.12
C PHE A 105 7.27 -14.20 10.17
N ALA A 106 7.88 -14.62 9.06
CA ALA A 106 8.66 -15.87 8.96
C ALA A 106 7.91 -17.09 9.56
N SER A 107 6.58 -17.04 9.51
CA SER A 107 5.66 -17.86 10.30
C SER A 107 5.24 -19.13 9.56
N ARG A 108 5.70 -19.30 8.30
CA ARG A 108 5.27 -20.36 7.37
C ARG A 108 3.77 -20.34 7.09
N ALA A 109 3.12 -19.18 7.21
CA ALA A 109 1.70 -19.02 6.96
C ALA A 109 1.41 -18.77 5.47
N ASN A 110 0.40 -19.45 4.93
CA ASN A 110 -0.14 -19.16 3.61
C ASN A 110 -1.10 -17.98 3.72
N TYR A 111 -0.68 -16.78 3.31
CA TYR A 111 -1.53 -15.60 3.37
C TYR A 111 -2.54 -15.62 2.23
N ARG A 112 -3.82 -15.45 2.57
CA ARG A 112 -4.93 -15.51 1.63
C ARG A 112 -5.64 -14.16 1.51
N THR A 113 -6.11 -13.86 0.31
CA THR A 113 -7.13 -12.83 0.05
C THR A 113 -8.37 -13.51 -0.50
N THR A 114 -9.54 -12.97 -0.19
CA THR A 114 -10.80 -13.50 -0.72
C THR A 114 -11.49 -12.47 -1.60
N SER A 115 -11.98 -12.94 -2.75
CA SER A 115 -12.78 -12.15 -3.68
C SER A 115 -14.13 -12.83 -3.85
N THR A 116 -15.23 -12.08 -3.68
CA THR A 116 -16.58 -12.61 -3.92
C THR A 116 -17.07 -12.15 -5.27
N ILE A 117 -17.41 -13.10 -6.12
CA ILE A 117 -17.93 -12.87 -7.47
C ILE A 117 -19.37 -13.34 -7.57
N SER A 118 -20.19 -12.56 -8.26
CA SER A 118 -21.57 -12.93 -8.57
C SER A 118 -21.61 -14.16 -9.46
N ASN A 119 -22.56 -15.06 -9.20
CA ASN A 119 -22.77 -16.29 -9.94
C ASN A 119 -24.20 -16.29 -10.50
N VAL A 120 -24.36 -16.39 -11.81
CA VAL A 120 -25.68 -16.31 -12.45
C VAL A 120 -26.48 -17.57 -12.10
N GLY A 121 -27.62 -17.38 -11.42
CA GLY A 121 -28.52 -18.49 -11.05
C GLY A 121 -28.12 -19.27 -9.80
N GLY A 122 -27.19 -18.76 -8.99
CA GLY A 122 -26.77 -19.39 -7.73
C GLY A 122 -26.20 -18.41 -6.70
N ASP A 123 -25.72 -18.93 -5.58
CA ASP A 123 -25.06 -18.12 -4.55
C ASP A 123 -23.71 -17.54 -5.06
N PRO A 124 -23.31 -16.33 -4.61
CA PRO A 124 -22.02 -15.75 -4.94
C PRO A 124 -20.85 -16.69 -4.63
N LEU A 125 -19.90 -16.77 -5.55
CA LEU A 125 -18.72 -17.61 -5.44
C LEU A 125 -17.61 -16.85 -4.70
N VAL A 126 -17.05 -17.46 -3.65
CA VAL A 126 -15.90 -16.92 -2.92
C VAL A 126 -14.63 -17.59 -3.44
N LEU A 127 -13.75 -16.78 -4.03
CA LEU A 127 -12.44 -17.20 -4.49
C LEU A 127 -11.39 -16.90 -3.41
N GLU A 128 -10.72 -17.93 -2.91
CA GLU A 128 -9.55 -17.76 -2.06
C GLU A 128 -8.27 -17.84 -2.90
N GLN A 129 -7.42 -16.83 -2.76
CA GLN A 129 -6.17 -16.73 -3.52
C GLN A 129 -4.98 -16.52 -2.59
N ARG A 130 -3.82 -17.08 -2.95
CA ARG A 130 -2.58 -16.89 -2.20
C ARG A 130 -2.02 -15.50 -2.52
N ALA A 131 -1.92 -14.63 -1.51
CA ALA A 131 -1.39 -13.29 -1.66
C ALA A 131 0.15 -13.30 -1.75
N TYR A 132 0.82 -14.10 -0.93
CA TYR A 132 2.27 -14.36 -0.99
C TYR A 132 2.61 -15.60 -0.15
N GLU A 133 3.77 -16.21 -0.42
CA GLU A 133 4.29 -17.33 0.37
C GLU A 133 5.26 -16.83 1.45
N ASP A 134 5.04 -17.24 2.69
CA ASP A 134 5.93 -16.97 3.84
C ASP A 134 6.79 -18.20 4.16
N SER A 135 7.23 -18.91 3.12
CA SER A 135 8.15 -20.03 3.22
C SER A 135 9.51 -19.64 2.65
N TRP A 136 10.43 -19.34 3.55
CA TRP A 136 11.85 -19.21 3.22
C TRP A 136 12.46 -20.60 3.20
N ASP A 137 13.01 -21.02 2.06
CA ASP A 137 13.75 -22.29 1.97
C ASP A 137 14.92 -22.32 2.98
N GLU A 138 15.52 -21.16 3.23
CA GLU A 138 16.58 -20.92 4.23
C GLU A 138 16.03 -20.62 5.65
N GLY A 139 14.71 -20.64 5.86
CA GLY A 139 14.08 -20.35 7.14
C GLY A 139 14.38 -18.94 7.68
N MET A 140 14.59 -18.83 9.00
CA MET A 140 14.87 -17.55 9.68
C MET A 140 16.15 -16.88 9.17
N PHE A 141 17.15 -17.66 8.72
CA PHE A 141 18.37 -17.11 8.13
C PHE A 141 18.06 -16.27 6.88
N GLY A 142 17.36 -16.85 5.91
CA GLY A 142 16.98 -16.15 4.68
C GLY A 142 16.09 -14.95 4.94
N TYR A 143 15.15 -15.07 5.88
CA TYR A 143 14.29 -13.96 6.30
C TYR A 143 15.10 -12.77 6.86
N LEU A 144 16.02 -13.03 7.79
CA LEU A 144 16.85 -11.99 8.40
C LEU A 144 17.80 -11.35 7.38
N ARG A 145 18.35 -12.15 6.46
CA ARG A 145 19.20 -11.66 5.35
C ARG A 145 18.42 -10.74 4.43
N MET A 146 17.21 -11.13 4.05
CA MET A 146 16.29 -10.33 3.23
C MET A 146 15.95 -8.99 3.88
N LEU A 147 15.65 -9.00 5.19
CA LEU A 147 15.35 -7.78 5.94
C LEU A 147 16.57 -6.88 6.10
N TYR A 148 17.75 -7.44 6.35
CA TYR A 148 18.96 -6.66 6.60
C TYR A 148 19.20 -5.63 5.50
N SER A 149 19.30 -6.08 4.24
CA SER A 149 19.66 -5.21 3.11
C SER A 149 18.60 -4.12 2.90
N ARG A 150 17.32 -4.47 3.06
CA ARG A 150 16.19 -3.54 2.99
C ARG A 150 16.22 -2.50 4.09
N LEU A 151 16.39 -2.91 5.35
CA LEU A 151 16.45 -2.01 6.51
C LEU A 151 17.64 -1.06 6.43
N PHE A 152 18.78 -1.53 5.94
CA PHE A 152 19.95 -0.71 5.68
C PHE A 152 19.64 0.42 4.68
N LEU A 153 19.05 0.08 3.53
CA LEU A 153 18.72 1.09 2.51
C LEU A 153 17.55 2.00 2.94
N MET A 154 16.58 1.49 3.70
CA MET A 154 15.51 2.31 4.31
C MET A 154 16.08 3.38 5.24
N ARG A 155 17.12 3.06 6.02
CA ARG A 155 17.83 4.06 6.85
C ARG A 155 18.43 5.18 6.00
N GLU A 156 18.93 4.88 4.80
CA GLU A 156 19.45 5.90 3.88
C GLU A 156 18.35 6.81 3.34
N LEU A 157 17.12 6.30 3.17
CA LEU A 157 15.95 7.09 2.76
C LEU A 157 15.46 8.06 3.86
N LEU A 158 15.56 7.67 5.12
CA LEU A 158 15.06 8.47 6.24
C LEU A 158 15.76 9.85 6.31
N SER A 159 15.01 10.91 6.60
CA SER A 159 15.54 12.21 7.00
C SER A 159 16.25 12.09 8.35
N GLU A 160 17.12 13.04 8.70
CA GLU A 160 17.84 13.00 9.98
C GLU A 160 16.89 13.00 11.19
N GLN A 161 15.71 13.62 11.05
CA GLN A 161 14.64 13.61 12.05
C GLN A 161 13.67 12.41 11.91
N GLY A 162 13.90 11.56 10.93
CA GLY A 162 12.98 10.50 10.53
C GLY A 162 13.01 9.31 11.48
N SER A 163 11.87 8.60 11.53
CA SER A 163 11.68 7.40 12.35
C SER A 163 11.35 6.17 11.52
N LEU A 164 11.89 5.02 11.94
CA LEU A 164 11.44 3.69 11.53
C LEU A 164 10.57 3.09 12.63
N ILE A 165 9.37 2.66 12.27
CA ILE A 165 8.48 1.84 13.10
C ILE A 165 8.28 0.51 12.39
N ILE A 166 8.73 -0.58 13.00
CA ILE A 166 8.60 -1.93 12.43
C ILE A 166 7.72 -2.79 13.34
N HIS A 167 6.69 -3.40 12.75
CA HIS A 167 5.81 -4.35 13.42
C HIS A 167 6.40 -5.76 13.32
N LEU A 168 6.61 -6.42 14.46
CA LEU A 168 7.12 -7.79 14.53
C LEU A 168 6.32 -8.65 15.50
N ASP A 169 6.31 -9.95 15.21
CA ASP A 169 5.83 -10.95 16.14
C ASP A 169 6.98 -11.49 17.03
N TRP A 170 6.62 -12.33 17.99
CA TRP A 170 7.54 -12.92 18.96
C TRP A 170 8.61 -13.84 18.34
N HIS A 171 8.46 -14.32 17.10
CA HIS A 171 9.46 -15.19 16.48
C HIS A 171 10.67 -14.38 16.01
N ALA A 172 10.43 -13.20 15.43
CA ALA A 172 11.45 -12.41 14.75
C ALA A 172 11.93 -11.19 15.54
N VAL A 173 11.10 -10.62 16.43
CA VAL A 173 11.34 -9.31 17.06
C VAL A 173 12.74 -9.14 17.66
N HIS A 174 13.24 -10.13 18.41
CA HIS A 174 14.54 -10.03 19.08
C HIS A 174 15.71 -10.10 18.11
N TYR A 175 15.60 -10.90 17.05
CA TYR A 175 16.66 -11.00 16.04
C TYR A 175 16.73 -9.72 15.21
N VAL A 176 15.57 -9.20 14.77
CA VAL A 176 15.51 -7.95 14.01
C VAL A 176 15.93 -6.75 14.86
N LYS A 177 15.62 -6.73 16.16
CA LYS A 177 16.14 -5.71 17.10
C LYS A 177 17.67 -5.67 17.09
N VAL A 178 18.33 -6.82 17.14
CA VAL A 178 19.79 -6.92 17.10
C VAL A 178 20.35 -6.45 15.75
N LEU A 179 19.68 -6.78 14.64
CA LEU A 179 20.06 -6.24 13.33
C LEU A 179 19.91 -4.71 13.28
N LEU A 180 18.82 -4.17 13.80
CA LEU A 180 18.60 -2.72 13.84
C LEU A 180 19.60 -1.99 14.74
N ASP A 181 20.05 -2.60 15.84
CA ASP A 181 21.14 -2.03 16.64
C ASP A 181 22.45 -1.90 15.86
N GLU A 182 22.69 -2.81 14.93
CA GLU A 182 23.87 -2.78 14.07
C GLU A 182 23.71 -1.81 12.88
N ILE A 183 22.51 -1.71 12.30
CA ILE A 183 22.20 -0.82 11.17
C ILE A 183 22.01 0.63 11.61
N PHE A 184 21.17 0.88 12.62
CA PHE A 184 20.85 2.22 13.11
C PHE A 184 21.83 2.69 14.18
N GLY A 185 22.49 1.77 14.88
CA GLY A 185 23.24 2.06 16.10
C GLY A 185 22.40 1.79 17.33
N TYR A 186 23.00 1.13 18.33
CA TYR A 186 22.34 0.79 19.59
C TYR A 186 21.69 2.00 20.27
N ASP A 187 22.40 3.13 20.30
CA ASP A 187 21.91 4.35 20.92
C ASP A 187 20.69 4.91 20.20
N ASN A 188 20.43 4.58 18.93
CA ASN A 188 19.32 5.07 18.12
C ASN A 188 17.98 4.34 18.35
N PHE A 189 17.97 3.30 19.18
CA PHE A 189 16.75 2.69 19.66
C PHE A 189 16.00 3.65 20.61
N ARG A 190 14.72 3.90 20.33
CA ARG A 190 13.91 4.86 21.09
C ARG A 190 12.99 4.17 22.08
N ASN A 191 12.24 3.17 21.59
CA ASN A 191 11.28 2.45 22.42
C ASN A 191 10.82 1.13 21.79
N GLU A 192 10.32 0.23 22.64
CA GLU A 192 9.51 -0.93 22.24
C GLU A 192 8.06 -0.68 22.68
N ILE A 193 7.14 -0.72 21.74
CA ILE A 193 5.73 -0.41 21.98
C ILE A 193 4.91 -1.69 21.85
N ALA A 194 4.16 -2.04 22.89
CA ALA A 194 3.25 -3.18 22.88
C ALA A 194 1.88 -2.75 22.35
N TRP A 195 1.54 -3.14 21.12
CA TRP A 195 0.18 -2.95 20.60
C TRP A 195 -0.73 -4.06 21.10
N CYS A 196 -1.60 -3.73 22.07
CA CYS A 196 -2.49 -4.69 22.70
C CYS A 196 -3.83 -4.79 21.96
N TYR A 197 -4.27 -6.00 21.69
CA TYR A 197 -5.52 -6.27 20.99
C TYR A 197 -6.41 -7.27 21.75
N GLY A 198 -7.72 -7.08 21.60
CA GLY A 198 -8.73 -8.04 22.06
C GLY A 198 -9.00 -9.11 20.99
N GLY A 199 -9.30 -10.34 21.41
CA GLY A 199 -9.52 -11.49 20.51
C GLY A 199 -8.35 -12.47 20.46
N GLY A 200 -8.39 -13.46 19.56
CA GLY A 200 -7.39 -14.52 19.46
C GLY A 200 -7.68 -15.75 20.35
N GLY A 201 -7.00 -16.86 20.08
CA GLY A 201 -7.24 -18.14 20.74
C GLY A 201 -7.04 -18.10 22.26
N ALA A 202 -7.68 -19.03 22.96
CA ALA A 202 -7.49 -19.30 24.38
C ALA A 202 -6.64 -20.58 24.54
N PRO A 203 -5.30 -20.49 24.36
CA PRO A 203 -4.43 -21.65 24.46
C PRO A 203 -4.53 -22.26 25.87
N LYS A 204 -4.56 -23.60 25.93
CA LYS A 204 -4.65 -24.33 27.22
C LYS A 204 -3.30 -24.48 27.92
N LYS A 205 -2.18 -24.36 27.19
CA LYS A 205 -0.82 -24.68 27.66
C LYS A 205 0.08 -23.46 27.85
N THR A 206 -0.38 -22.27 27.46
CA THR A 206 0.39 -21.03 27.52
C THR A 206 -0.52 -19.88 27.89
N TYR A 207 0.04 -18.74 28.27
CA TYR A 207 -0.73 -17.49 28.31
C TYR A 207 -1.24 -17.14 26.91
N SER A 208 -2.39 -16.48 26.86
CA SER A 208 -2.93 -15.95 25.62
C SER A 208 -2.03 -14.82 25.13
N LYS A 209 -1.58 -14.91 23.87
CA LYS A 209 -0.90 -13.79 23.20
C LYS A 209 -1.93 -12.72 22.88
N LYS A 210 -1.72 -11.52 23.39
CA LYS A 210 -2.67 -10.39 23.31
C LYS A 210 -2.00 -9.08 22.88
N HIS A 211 -0.78 -9.16 22.38
CA HIS A 211 -0.06 -8.02 21.85
C HIS A 211 0.97 -8.46 20.82
N ASP A 212 1.28 -7.54 19.91
CA ASP A 212 2.46 -7.57 19.08
C ASP A 212 3.36 -6.40 19.46
N LEU A 213 4.61 -6.43 18.99
CA LEU A 213 5.61 -5.42 19.32
C LEU A 213 5.90 -4.53 18.11
N LEU A 214 5.99 -3.23 18.37
CA LEU A 214 6.47 -2.24 17.42
C LEU A 214 7.83 -1.74 17.92
N LEU A 215 8.89 -1.92 17.15
CA LEU A 215 10.20 -1.35 17.47
C LEU A 215 10.31 0.04 16.84
N TRP A 216 10.73 1.01 17.65
CA TRP A 216 10.94 2.39 17.21
C TRP A 216 12.41 2.76 17.23
N TYR A 217 12.93 3.12 16.06
CA TYR A 217 14.26 3.70 15.87
C TYR A 217 14.15 5.09 15.24
N SER A 218 15.04 5.99 15.63
CA SER A 218 15.30 7.25 14.92
C SER A 218 16.55 7.13 14.07
N LYS A 219 16.66 7.89 12.98
CA LYS A 219 17.91 7.95 12.20
C LYS A 219 18.99 8.73 12.94
N GLY A 220 18.66 9.94 13.39
CA GLY A 220 19.52 10.84 14.13
C GLY A 220 19.22 10.90 15.63
N SER A 221 19.95 11.78 16.31
CA SER A 221 19.78 12.06 17.74
C SER A 221 18.61 12.99 18.07
N ASP A 222 18.13 13.75 17.08
CA ASP A 222 16.93 14.57 17.15
C ASP A 222 15.89 13.98 16.20
N TRP A 223 14.65 13.80 16.64
CA TRP A 223 13.60 13.14 15.86
C TRP A 223 12.22 13.77 16.08
N THR A 224 11.35 13.61 15.08
CA THR A 224 9.96 14.05 15.18
C THR A 224 9.20 13.14 16.14
N PHE A 225 8.71 13.70 17.24
CA PHE A 225 7.78 13.01 18.14
C PHE A 225 6.71 13.96 18.68
N ASN A 226 5.48 13.74 18.21
CA ASN A 226 4.30 14.46 18.66
C ASN A 226 3.67 13.71 19.81
N ARG A 227 3.92 14.18 21.03
CA ARG A 227 3.38 13.56 22.24
C ARG A 227 1.86 13.53 22.19
N GLN A 228 1.30 12.33 22.23
CA GLN A 228 -0.12 12.09 22.24
C GLN A 228 -0.65 11.89 23.67
N PHE A 229 -1.95 12.11 23.84
CA PHE A 229 -2.63 12.07 25.14
C PHE A 229 -3.89 11.23 25.08
N ARG A 230 -4.28 10.71 26.25
CA ARG A 230 -5.57 10.07 26.51
C ARG A 230 -6.33 10.83 27.58
N PRO A 231 -7.67 10.76 27.58
CA PRO A 231 -8.47 11.30 28.67
C PRO A 231 -8.04 10.70 30.02
N TYR A 232 -8.06 11.52 31.06
CA TYR A 232 -7.87 11.03 32.43
C TYR A 232 -8.99 10.07 32.82
N THR A 233 -8.66 9.09 33.65
CA THR A 233 -9.70 8.23 34.25
C THR A 233 -10.54 9.05 35.23
N LYS A 234 -11.80 8.64 35.46
CA LYS A 234 -12.67 9.27 36.46
C LYS A 234 -12.00 9.36 37.84
N GLY A 235 -11.35 8.28 38.27
CA GLY A 235 -10.62 8.27 39.54
C GLY A 235 -9.42 9.23 39.58
N THR A 236 -8.74 9.48 38.44
CA THR A 236 -7.67 10.49 38.36
C THR A 236 -8.23 11.92 38.45
N LEU A 237 -9.37 12.17 37.80
CA LEU A 237 -10.04 13.48 37.87
C LEU A 237 -10.56 13.77 39.29
N GLU A 238 -11.12 12.76 39.97
CA GLU A 238 -11.67 12.89 41.33
C GLU A 238 -10.60 13.05 42.40
N ARG A 239 -9.48 12.31 42.30
CA ARG A 239 -8.38 12.38 43.28
C ARG A 239 -7.46 13.57 43.05
N GLY A 240 -7.53 14.19 41.87
CA GLY A 240 -6.47 15.06 41.37
C GLY A 240 -5.11 14.35 41.37
N LEU A 241 -4.02 15.11 41.39
CA LEU A 241 -2.73 14.59 41.83
C LEU A 241 -2.76 14.62 43.36
N THR A 242 -2.73 13.43 43.99
CA THR A 242 -2.89 13.28 45.44
C THR A 242 -1.95 14.21 46.23
N ALA A 243 -2.32 14.51 47.47
CA ALA A 243 -1.55 15.30 48.45
C ALA A 243 -0.05 14.92 48.60
N VAL A 244 0.36 13.77 48.05
CA VAL A 244 1.73 13.26 48.00
C VAL A 244 2.66 14.07 47.06
N LYS A 245 2.13 14.74 46.02
CA LYS A 245 2.95 15.55 45.09
C LYS A 245 2.99 17.05 45.43
N GLY A 246 2.22 17.50 46.41
CA GLY A 246 2.14 18.90 46.86
C GLY A 246 1.40 19.84 45.90
N ASP A 247 1.11 21.06 46.37
CA ASP A 247 0.26 22.08 45.70
C ASP A 247 0.82 22.62 44.37
N LYS A 248 1.99 22.14 43.93
CA LYS A 248 2.69 22.61 42.72
C LYS A 248 2.31 21.85 41.44
N TYR A 249 1.48 20.82 41.53
CA TYR A 249 1.17 19.97 40.37
C TYR A 249 -0.30 20.05 39.95
N ALA A 250 -0.53 20.58 38.75
CA ALA A 250 -1.82 20.58 38.08
C ALA A 250 -1.89 19.46 37.03
N LEU A 251 -3.09 18.91 36.82
CA LEU A 251 -3.36 18.04 35.68
C LEU A 251 -3.18 18.82 34.38
N ARG A 252 -2.65 18.15 33.35
CA ARG A 252 -2.47 18.74 32.02
C ARG A 252 -3.83 18.93 31.36
N LYS A 253 -3.99 20.02 30.60
CA LYS A 253 -5.26 20.28 29.89
C LYS A 253 -5.51 19.25 28.79
N GLU A 254 -4.42 18.74 28.21
CA GLU A 254 -4.39 17.79 27.10
C GLU A 254 -4.72 16.35 27.53
N GLY A 255 -4.60 16.04 28.83
CA GLY A 255 -4.85 14.72 29.39
C GLY A 255 -3.60 13.99 29.89
N ALA A 256 -3.72 12.69 30.13
CA ALA A 256 -2.59 11.84 30.48
C ALA A 256 -1.78 11.54 29.22
N GLY A 257 -0.45 11.63 29.28
CA GLY A 257 0.39 11.19 28.17
C GLY A 257 0.13 9.72 27.84
N LEU A 258 0.23 9.36 26.57
CA LEU A 258 0.19 7.96 26.18
C LEU A 258 1.43 7.22 26.71
N ASP A 259 1.18 6.00 27.14
CA ASP A 259 2.20 5.03 27.52
C ASP A 259 2.62 4.21 26.28
N ASP A 260 3.62 3.34 26.42
CA ASP A 260 4.16 2.45 25.39
C ASP A 260 3.39 1.13 25.23
N TRP A 261 2.30 0.93 25.97
CA TRP A 261 1.41 -0.21 25.88
C TRP A 261 0.02 0.25 25.42
N TRP A 262 -0.29 -0.01 24.16
CA TRP A 262 -1.42 0.58 23.46
C TRP A 262 -2.63 -0.33 23.49
N CYS A 263 -3.52 -0.12 24.47
CA CYS A 263 -4.74 -0.90 24.68
C CYS A 263 -6.05 -0.13 24.49
N GLY A 264 -5.99 1.14 24.06
CA GLY A 264 -7.16 1.99 23.91
C GLY A 264 -8.04 1.60 22.71
N LYS A 265 -9.35 1.80 22.81
CA LYS A 265 -10.37 1.39 21.81
C LYS A 265 -10.10 1.90 20.39
N GLU A 266 -9.45 3.05 20.30
CA GLU A 266 -9.06 3.72 19.06
C GLU A 266 -7.98 2.97 18.27
N VAL A 267 -7.15 2.17 18.93
CA VAL A 267 -6.14 1.29 18.31
C VAL A 267 -6.44 -0.19 18.52
N GLN A 268 -7.30 -0.52 19.48
CA GLN A 268 -7.65 -1.87 19.88
C GLN A 268 -8.78 -2.42 18.99
N LYS A 269 -8.43 -3.04 17.87
CA LYS A 269 -9.27 -3.97 17.10
C LYS A 269 -8.37 -4.92 16.32
N ILE A 270 -8.48 -6.23 16.55
CA ILE A 270 -8.28 -7.17 15.44
C ILE A 270 -9.43 -6.85 14.48
N LEU A 271 -9.12 -6.58 13.22
CA LEU A 271 -10.15 -6.20 12.26
C LEU A 271 -11.18 -7.32 12.14
N SER A 272 -12.40 -7.05 12.62
CA SER A 272 -13.54 -7.93 12.42
C SER A 272 -13.72 -8.16 10.92
N PRO A 273 -14.09 -9.37 10.48
CA PRO A 273 -14.49 -9.59 9.09
C PRO A 273 -15.59 -8.62 8.62
N THR A 274 -16.42 -8.11 9.53
CA THR A 274 -17.52 -7.17 9.21
C THR A 274 -17.15 -5.70 9.41
N ALA A 275 -15.91 -5.37 9.75
CA ALA A 275 -15.50 -3.98 9.92
C ALA A 275 -15.56 -3.25 8.57
N TYR A 276 -16.11 -2.03 8.56
CA TYR A 276 -16.26 -1.22 7.34
C TYR A 276 -14.94 -0.98 6.60
N GLU A 277 -13.83 -0.83 7.34
CA GLU A 277 -12.50 -0.63 6.77
C GLU A 277 -11.85 -1.92 6.25
N ASN A 278 -12.40 -3.11 6.55
CA ASN A 278 -11.77 -4.40 6.25
C ASN A 278 -11.94 -4.77 4.79
N LEU A 279 -10.82 -4.86 4.07
CA LEU A 279 -10.74 -5.20 2.65
C LEU A 279 -10.60 -6.71 2.40
N LYS A 280 -10.90 -7.54 3.41
CA LYS A 280 -10.77 -9.01 3.39
C LYS A 280 -9.35 -9.51 3.14
N PHE A 281 -8.37 -8.67 3.46
CA PHE A 281 -6.96 -9.02 3.45
C PHE A 281 -6.53 -9.48 4.84
N THR A 282 -6.03 -10.71 4.94
CA THR A 282 -5.84 -11.42 6.23
C THR A 282 -4.98 -10.63 7.23
N THR A 283 -3.94 -9.94 6.76
CA THR A 283 -2.99 -9.22 7.61
C THR A 283 -3.23 -7.72 7.70
N GLN A 284 -4.36 -7.22 7.20
CA GLN A 284 -4.66 -5.80 7.23
C GLN A 284 -4.58 -5.23 8.65
N LYS A 285 -3.84 -4.13 8.79
CA LYS A 285 -3.76 -3.37 10.03
C LYS A 285 -4.88 -2.32 10.09
N PRO A 286 -5.46 -2.06 11.28
CA PRO A 286 -6.57 -1.11 11.44
C PRO A 286 -6.09 0.33 11.25
N GLU A 287 -6.91 1.17 10.63
CA GLU A 287 -6.62 2.59 10.39
C GLU A 287 -6.31 3.34 11.70
N GLY A 288 -6.96 2.96 12.80
CA GLY A 288 -6.72 3.56 14.11
C GLY A 288 -5.27 3.41 14.61
N LEU A 289 -4.65 2.24 14.37
CA LEU A 289 -3.25 1.98 14.70
C LEU A 289 -2.33 2.89 13.87
N LEU A 290 -2.51 2.89 12.55
CA LEU A 290 -1.68 3.70 11.65
C LEU A 290 -1.89 5.20 11.92
N LYS A 291 -3.10 5.62 12.27
CA LYS A 291 -3.39 7.01 12.65
C LYS A 291 -2.61 7.42 13.89
N ARG A 292 -2.48 6.53 14.89
CA ARG A 292 -1.65 6.77 16.07
C ARG A 292 -0.17 6.90 15.72
N ILE A 293 0.33 5.97 14.92
CA ILE A 293 1.74 5.95 14.52
C ILE A 293 2.08 7.21 13.72
N ILE A 294 1.32 7.49 12.65
CA ILE A 294 1.57 8.63 11.77
C ILE A 294 1.49 9.96 12.52
N ASN A 295 0.46 10.17 13.36
CA ASN A 295 0.38 11.41 14.14
C ASN A 295 1.52 11.54 15.15
N GLY A 296 2.00 10.44 15.73
CA GLY A 296 3.07 10.44 16.73
C GLY A 296 4.45 10.68 16.16
N HIS A 297 4.70 10.28 14.91
CA HIS A 297 6.05 10.22 14.33
C HIS A 297 6.19 11.02 13.02
N SER A 298 5.20 11.85 12.67
CA SER A 298 5.25 12.75 11.51
C SER A 298 4.33 13.97 11.67
N ASN A 299 4.64 15.04 10.94
CA ASN A 299 3.85 16.26 10.82
C ASN A 299 3.04 16.27 9.52
N GLU A 300 2.13 17.23 9.38
CA GLU A 300 1.42 17.45 8.11
C GLU A 300 2.43 17.85 7.01
N GLY A 301 2.26 17.35 5.79
CA GLY A 301 3.19 17.54 4.69
C GLY A 301 4.45 16.64 4.71
N ASP A 302 4.73 15.95 5.81
CA ASP A 302 5.83 14.98 5.89
C ASP A 302 5.65 13.80 4.91
N MET A 303 6.76 13.15 4.58
CA MET A 303 6.80 11.98 3.71
C MET A 303 6.72 10.68 4.53
N VAL A 304 5.66 9.89 4.30
CA VAL A 304 5.45 8.58 4.93
C VAL A 304 5.66 7.46 3.91
N ALA A 305 6.45 6.44 4.24
CA ALA A 305 6.66 5.30 3.35
C ALA A 305 6.35 3.95 4.01
N ASP A 306 5.93 2.99 3.19
CA ASP A 306 5.71 1.59 3.57
C ASP A 306 6.03 0.70 2.37
N PHE A 307 7.06 -0.13 2.54
CA PHE A 307 7.58 -1.01 1.49
C PHE A 307 7.08 -2.46 1.62
N PHE A 308 6.13 -2.68 2.52
CA PHE A 308 5.38 -3.92 2.72
C PHE A 308 3.89 -3.58 2.87
N CYS A 309 3.38 -2.72 1.98
CA CYS A 309 2.17 -1.97 2.26
C CYS A 309 0.90 -2.84 2.34
N GLY A 310 0.91 -4.05 1.77
CA GLY A 310 -0.18 -5.01 1.86
C GLY A 310 -1.50 -4.44 1.36
N SER A 311 -2.44 -4.24 2.27
CA SER A 311 -3.74 -3.59 2.03
C SER A 311 -3.71 -2.06 1.89
N GLY A 312 -2.55 -1.43 1.98
CA GLY A 312 -2.36 0.01 1.75
C GLY A 312 -2.85 0.91 2.89
N THR A 313 -3.04 0.37 4.11
CA THR A 313 -3.56 1.17 5.24
C THR A 313 -2.67 2.37 5.56
N THR A 314 -1.35 2.21 5.51
CA THR A 314 -0.40 3.28 5.82
C THR A 314 -0.58 4.49 4.90
N GLY A 315 -0.55 4.29 3.58
CA GLY A 315 -0.75 5.35 2.58
C GLY A 315 -2.15 5.99 2.66
N ALA A 316 -3.19 5.16 2.78
CA ALA A 316 -4.58 5.62 2.90
C ALA A 316 -4.80 6.52 4.14
N VAL A 317 -4.17 6.20 5.27
CA VAL A 317 -4.26 7.01 6.49
C VAL A 317 -3.35 8.23 6.42
N ALA A 318 -2.15 8.09 5.85
CA ALA A 318 -1.23 9.22 5.66
C ALA A 318 -1.89 10.33 4.83
N GLU A 319 -2.55 9.99 3.72
CA GLU A 319 -3.23 10.97 2.86
C GLU A 319 -4.39 11.66 3.58
N LYS A 320 -5.25 10.91 4.28
CA LYS A 320 -6.33 11.45 5.11
C LYS A 320 -5.83 12.42 6.19
N LEU A 321 -4.59 12.27 6.63
CA LEU A 321 -3.94 13.12 7.61
C LEU A 321 -3.13 14.25 6.95
N GLY A 322 -3.16 14.42 5.63
CA GLY A 322 -2.42 15.48 4.94
C GLY A 322 -0.91 15.20 4.80
N ARG A 323 -0.48 13.94 4.84
CA ARG A 323 0.91 13.53 4.57
C ARG A 323 1.06 13.08 3.13
N ARG A 324 2.27 13.23 2.60
CA ARG A 324 2.69 12.64 1.33
C ARG A 324 3.07 11.18 1.57
N TRP A 325 2.95 10.34 0.55
CA TRP A 325 3.28 8.92 0.72
C TRP A 325 3.96 8.23 -0.47
N ILE A 326 4.73 7.19 -0.13
CA ILE A 326 5.36 6.22 -1.04
C ILE A 326 5.04 4.80 -0.56
N MET A 327 4.27 4.05 -1.33
CA MET A 327 3.86 2.68 -0.98
C MET A 327 4.46 1.70 -1.99
N ALA A 328 4.87 0.52 -1.54
CA ALA A 328 5.34 -0.55 -2.41
C ALA A 328 4.93 -1.93 -1.90
N ASP A 329 4.64 -2.83 -2.83
CA ASP A 329 4.45 -4.26 -2.54
C ASP A 329 4.89 -5.15 -3.70
N ALA A 330 5.44 -6.32 -3.36
CA ALA A 330 5.84 -7.34 -4.33
C ALA A 330 4.67 -8.26 -4.71
N SER A 331 3.65 -8.38 -3.85
CA SER A 331 2.44 -9.14 -4.14
C SER A 331 1.54 -8.34 -5.06
N ARG A 332 1.21 -8.92 -6.21
CA ARG A 332 0.30 -8.31 -7.17
C ARG A 332 -1.10 -8.10 -6.58
N LEU A 333 -1.59 -9.06 -5.80
CA LEU A 333 -2.91 -8.96 -5.18
C LEU A 333 -2.93 -7.84 -4.14
N ALA A 334 -1.89 -7.72 -3.31
CA ALA A 334 -1.73 -6.62 -2.35
C ALA A 334 -1.66 -5.26 -3.08
N TYR A 335 -0.83 -5.17 -4.12
CA TYR A 335 -0.69 -3.98 -4.94
C TYR A 335 -2.03 -3.56 -5.58
N LYS A 336 -2.76 -4.48 -6.21
CA LYS A 336 -4.06 -4.17 -6.85
C LYS A 336 -5.15 -3.83 -5.83
N LEU A 337 -5.10 -4.43 -4.63
CA LEU A 337 -5.99 -4.09 -3.51
C LEU A 337 -5.72 -2.68 -2.99
N THR A 338 -4.45 -2.34 -2.77
CA THR A 338 -4.01 -0.98 -2.38
C THR A 338 -4.42 0.03 -3.44
N TYR A 339 -4.20 -0.29 -4.72
CA TYR A 339 -4.63 0.53 -5.84
C TYR A 339 -6.14 0.80 -5.78
N LYS A 340 -6.98 -0.23 -5.67
CA LYS A 340 -8.45 -0.09 -5.54
C LYS A 340 -8.84 0.75 -4.31
N ARG A 341 -8.16 0.56 -3.18
CA ARG A 341 -8.42 1.34 -1.96
C ARG A 341 -8.20 2.84 -2.21
N LEU A 342 -7.08 3.21 -2.82
CA LEU A 342 -6.73 4.59 -3.13
C LEU A 342 -7.64 5.17 -4.21
N LEU A 343 -8.03 4.38 -5.21
CA LEU A 343 -9.05 4.77 -6.20
C LEU A 343 -10.37 5.17 -5.53
N ASN A 344 -10.87 4.36 -4.59
CA ASN A 344 -12.10 4.64 -3.86
C ASN A 344 -12.00 5.86 -2.95
N GLN A 345 -10.77 6.26 -2.57
CA GLN A 345 -10.50 7.49 -1.83
C GLN A 345 -10.33 8.72 -2.73
N GLN A 346 -10.41 8.54 -4.06
CA GLN A 346 -10.14 9.57 -5.07
C GLN A 346 -8.73 10.16 -4.95
N SER A 347 -7.79 9.35 -4.49
CA SER A 347 -6.38 9.74 -4.35
C SER A 347 -5.75 10.05 -5.71
N LYS A 348 -4.92 11.09 -5.77
CA LYS A 348 -4.07 11.38 -6.93
C LYS A 348 -2.68 10.77 -6.72
N PHE A 349 -2.28 9.83 -7.57
CA PHE A 349 -0.99 9.16 -7.45
C PHE A 349 -0.43 8.67 -8.79
N ILE A 350 0.87 8.37 -8.80
CA ILE A 350 1.56 7.73 -9.91
C ILE A 350 1.70 6.24 -9.58
N SER A 351 1.33 5.39 -10.52
CA SER A 351 1.56 3.95 -10.45
C SER A 351 2.78 3.59 -11.29
N GLN A 352 3.69 2.81 -10.70
CA GLN A 352 4.97 2.43 -11.32
C GLN A 352 5.32 0.97 -11.03
N ALA A 353 6.05 0.35 -11.95
CA ALA A 353 6.58 -0.99 -11.80
C ALA A 353 7.92 -1.09 -12.52
N ALA A 354 8.81 -1.94 -12.02
CA ALA A 354 10.09 -2.19 -12.66
C ALA A 354 9.96 -2.96 -13.98
N GLN A 355 8.89 -3.75 -14.14
CA GLN A 355 8.57 -4.48 -15.36
C GLN A 355 7.14 -4.14 -15.81
N TYR A 356 7.01 -3.65 -17.03
CA TYR A 356 5.74 -3.24 -17.61
C TYR A 356 5.76 -3.42 -19.15
N PRO A 357 4.63 -3.74 -19.82
CA PRO A 357 3.30 -3.99 -19.27
C PRO A 357 3.28 -5.21 -18.33
N LEU A 358 2.37 -5.18 -17.34
CA LEU A 358 2.13 -6.34 -16.50
C LEU A 358 1.54 -7.48 -17.36
N PRO A 359 1.81 -8.75 -17.03
CA PRO A 359 1.18 -9.86 -17.72
C PRO A 359 -0.35 -9.72 -17.73
N SER A 360 -0.95 -10.06 -18.86
CA SER A 360 -2.40 -10.22 -19.02
C SER A 360 -2.71 -11.71 -19.16
N ILE A 361 -3.87 -12.13 -18.68
CA ILE A 361 -4.44 -13.46 -18.96
C ILE A 361 -5.74 -13.35 -19.76
N GLY A 362 -6.07 -12.17 -20.24
CA GLY A 362 -7.33 -11.97 -20.94
C GLY A 362 -7.33 -10.80 -21.90
N SER A 363 -8.46 -10.66 -22.58
CA SER A 363 -8.74 -9.59 -23.53
C SER A 363 -10.16 -9.06 -23.33
N LEU A 364 -10.29 -7.74 -23.35
CA LEU A 364 -11.57 -7.06 -23.20
C LEU A 364 -12.26 -6.93 -24.55
N VAL A 365 -13.56 -7.17 -24.57
CA VAL A 365 -14.40 -6.91 -25.73
C VAL A 365 -15.27 -5.71 -25.40
N LEU A 366 -15.15 -4.67 -26.24
CA LEU A 366 -15.90 -3.44 -26.12
C LEU A 366 -16.96 -3.38 -27.22
N LYS A 367 -18.13 -2.85 -26.89
CA LYS A 367 -18.99 -2.28 -27.93
C LYS A 367 -18.29 -1.05 -28.49
N GLN A 368 -18.39 -0.83 -29.81
CA GLN A 368 -17.80 0.34 -30.47
C GLN A 368 -18.06 1.60 -29.64
N SER A 369 -17.00 2.31 -29.25
CA SER A 369 -17.17 3.52 -28.45
C SER A 369 -17.84 4.58 -29.32
N VAL A 370 -18.97 5.11 -28.86
CA VAL A 370 -19.70 6.13 -29.59
C VAL A 370 -19.19 7.48 -29.14
N ILE A 371 -18.78 8.31 -30.10
CA ILE A 371 -18.47 9.71 -29.86
C ILE A 371 -19.63 10.54 -30.39
N SER A 372 -20.29 11.29 -29.51
CA SER A 372 -21.19 12.37 -29.92
C SER A 372 -20.51 13.71 -29.63
N ARG A 373 -20.78 14.71 -30.48
CA ARG A 373 -20.09 16.00 -30.44
C ARG A 373 -21.09 17.11 -30.20
N SER A 374 -20.81 17.97 -29.22
CA SER A 374 -21.62 19.17 -28.98
C SER A 374 -20.80 20.26 -28.29
N GLU A 375 -20.96 21.51 -28.74
CA GLU A 375 -20.46 22.71 -28.05
C GLU A 375 -18.95 22.68 -27.71
N GLY A 376 -18.10 22.10 -28.56
CA GLY A 376 -16.65 21.99 -28.33
C GLY A 376 -16.24 20.86 -27.38
N PHE A 377 -17.17 19.96 -27.04
CA PHE A 377 -16.93 18.76 -26.24
C PHE A 377 -17.23 17.48 -27.03
N ASP A 378 -16.46 16.44 -26.74
CA ASP A 378 -16.73 15.06 -27.13
C ASP A 378 -17.37 14.33 -25.95
N THR A 379 -18.45 13.61 -26.21
CA THR A 379 -19.05 12.66 -25.27
C THR A 379 -18.69 11.25 -25.71
N ILE A 380 -17.95 10.54 -24.86
CA ILE A 380 -17.44 9.19 -25.12
C ILE A 380 -18.31 8.20 -24.35
N LYS A 381 -19.02 7.33 -25.07
CA LYS A 381 -19.72 6.19 -24.49
C LYS A 381 -18.88 4.91 -24.63
N VAL A 382 -18.58 4.24 -23.52
CA VAL A 382 -17.87 2.96 -23.48
C VAL A 382 -18.76 1.91 -22.82
N GLU A 383 -18.86 0.72 -23.42
CA GLU A 383 -19.65 -0.40 -22.90
C GLU A 383 -18.79 -1.68 -23.00
N LEU A 384 -18.53 -2.31 -21.85
CA LEU A 384 -17.90 -3.64 -21.76
C LEU A 384 -18.95 -4.69 -22.13
N ILE A 385 -18.68 -5.49 -23.16
CA ILE A 385 -19.62 -6.53 -23.61
C ILE A 385 -19.13 -7.95 -23.33
N ASP A 386 -17.82 -8.17 -23.23
CA ASP A 386 -17.27 -9.48 -22.90
C ASP A 386 -15.84 -9.36 -22.32
N TYR A 387 -15.38 -10.43 -21.68
CA TYR A 387 -14.01 -10.61 -21.21
C TYR A 387 -13.54 -12.04 -21.50
N HIS A 388 -12.67 -12.21 -22.49
CA HIS A 388 -12.11 -13.52 -22.80
C HIS A 388 -10.88 -13.77 -21.92
N ILE A 389 -10.92 -14.80 -21.09
CA ILE A 389 -9.83 -15.20 -20.20
C ILE A 389 -9.20 -16.51 -20.67
N ASP A 390 -7.88 -16.58 -20.64
CA ASP A 390 -7.11 -17.79 -20.84
C ASP A 390 -7.12 -18.61 -19.54
N MET A 391 -7.94 -19.66 -19.54
CA MET A 391 -8.11 -20.55 -18.39
C MET A 391 -6.81 -21.25 -18.00
N ASP A 392 -5.95 -21.59 -18.96
CA ASP A 392 -4.69 -22.32 -18.70
C ASP A 392 -3.66 -21.44 -17.98
N SER A 393 -3.81 -20.12 -18.07
CA SER A 393 -2.95 -19.13 -17.43
C SER A 393 -3.42 -18.70 -16.04
N LEU A 394 -4.49 -19.30 -15.51
CA LEU A 394 -5.02 -18.95 -14.19
C LEU A 394 -4.06 -19.35 -13.05
N PRO A 395 -3.91 -18.51 -12.01
CA PRO A 395 -2.95 -18.75 -10.92
C PRO A 395 -3.49 -19.73 -9.85
N LEU A 396 -4.53 -20.50 -10.18
CA LEU A 396 -5.20 -21.41 -9.26
C LEU A 396 -5.88 -22.56 -9.99
N GLN A 397 -6.21 -23.62 -9.26
CA GLN A 397 -6.99 -24.73 -9.79
C GLN A 397 -8.43 -24.30 -10.03
N ILE A 398 -8.90 -24.48 -11.26
CA ILE A 398 -10.24 -24.11 -11.68
C ILE A 398 -11.23 -25.11 -11.08
N SER A 399 -12.23 -24.59 -10.36
CA SER A 399 -13.38 -25.38 -9.93
C SER A 399 -14.49 -25.34 -10.97
N ASP A 400 -15.37 -26.34 -11.00
CA ASP A 400 -16.55 -26.36 -11.88
C ASP A 400 -17.40 -25.08 -11.76
N GLN A 401 -17.46 -24.49 -10.57
CA GLN A 401 -18.18 -23.24 -10.33
C GLN A 401 -17.49 -22.05 -11.01
N LEU A 402 -16.16 -21.96 -10.91
CA LEU A 402 -15.41 -20.89 -11.57
C LEU A 402 -15.48 -21.03 -13.10
N GLU A 403 -15.35 -22.24 -13.62
CA GLU A 403 -15.47 -22.52 -15.06
C GLU A 403 -16.83 -22.09 -15.61
N ARG A 404 -17.92 -22.36 -14.86
CA ARG A 404 -19.26 -21.88 -15.20
C ARG A 404 -19.35 -20.37 -15.21
N VAL A 405 -18.78 -19.67 -14.23
CA VAL A 405 -18.79 -18.20 -14.22
C VAL A 405 -18.02 -17.65 -15.41
N ILE A 406 -16.82 -18.17 -15.69
CA ILE A 406 -16.03 -17.76 -16.86
C ILE A 406 -16.82 -17.93 -18.16
N THR A 407 -17.56 -19.03 -18.30
CA THR A 407 -18.29 -19.34 -19.54
C THR A 407 -19.60 -18.56 -19.68
N SER A 408 -20.29 -18.29 -18.57
CA SER A 408 -21.65 -17.70 -18.60
C SER A 408 -21.68 -16.19 -18.35
N ASP A 409 -20.76 -15.67 -17.56
CA ASP A 409 -20.62 -14.24 -17.28
C ASP A 409 -19.17 -13.89 -16.88
N PRO A 410 -18.25 -13.85 -17.85
CA PRO A 410 -16.85 -13.56 -17.56
C PRO A 410 -16.63 -12.13 -17.05
N LEU A 411 -17.53 -11.18 -17.33
CA LEU A 411 -17.47 -9.82 -16.80
C LEU A 411 -17.63 -9.78 -15.27
N ALA A 412 -18.25 -10.80 -14.66
CA ALA A 412 -18.23 -10.97 -13.21
C ALA A 412 -16.83 -11.18 -12.64
N LEU A 413 -15.79 -11.39 -13.44
CA LEU A 413 -14.40 -11.50 -12.97
C LEU A 413 -13.70 -10.14 -12.89
N ILE A 414 -14.26 -9.08 -13.45
CA ILE A 414 -13.65 -7.74 -13.42
C ILE A 414 -13.80 -7.12 -12.04
N GLU A 415 -12.67 -6.81 -11.40
CA GLU A 415 -12.60 -6.20 -10.07
C GLU A 415 -12.73 -4.67 -10.15
N TYR A 416 -12.12 -4.06 -11.16
CA TYR A 416 -12.35 -2.67 -11.54
C TYR A 416 -11.90 -2.42 -12.97
N TRP A 417 -12.42 -1.36 -13.57
CA TRP A 417 -11.96 -0.89 -14.88
C TRP A 417 -11.97 0.63 -14.96
N MET A 418 -11.20 1.15 -15.91
CA MET A 418 -10.89 2.56 -16.07
C MET A 418 -10.89 2.94 -17.55
N VAL A 419 -11.18 4.21 -17.83
CA VAL A 419 -11.11 4.79 -19.17
C VAL A 419 -10.10 5.92 -19.18
N ASP A 420 -9.18 5.83 -20.14
CA ASP A 420 -8.34 6.92 -20.60
C ASP A 420 -8.90 7.43 -21.94
N PRO A 421 -9.50 8.63 -21.97
CA PRO A 421 -10.12 9.19 -23.17
C PRO A 421 -9.11 9.74 -24.19
N ASP A 422 -7.84 9.89 -23.81
CA ASP A 422 -6.79 10.62 -24.55
C ASP A 422 -5.45 9.87 -24.51
N TYR A 423 -5.49 8.56 -24.71
CA TYR A 423 -4.31 7.70 -24.53
C TYR A 423 -3.21 8.02 -25.54
N ASP A 424 -2.04 8.39 -25.03
CA ASP A 424 -0.87 8.80 -25.83
C ASP A 424 -0.08 7.62 -26.43
N GLY A 425 -0.48 6.38 -26.12
CA GLY A 425 0.22 5.17 -26.54
C GLY A 425 1.33 4.71 -25.58
N LYS A 426 1.60 5.47 -24.52
CA LYS A 426 2.71 5.25 -23.58
C LYS A 426 2.23 5.13 -22.13
N VAL A 427 1.58 6.16 -21.60
CA VAL A 427 1.19 6.26 -20.19
C VAL A 427 -0.32 6.32 -20.08
N PHE A 428 -0.90 5.42 -19.30
CA PHE A 428 -2.34 5.40 -19.09
C PHE A 428 -2.74 6.54 -18.14
N GLN A 429 -3.74 7.33 -18.52
CA GLN A 429 -4.28 8.42 -17.72
C GLN A 429 -5.75 8.16 -17.40
N GLY A 430 -6.00 7.48 -16.28
CA GLY A 430 -7.36 7.18 -15.86
C GLY A 430 -8.14 8.45 -15.54
N ARG A 431 -9.23 8.70 -16.26
CA ARG A 431 -10.15 9.84 -16.03
C ARG A 431 -11.53 9.42 -15.53
N TRP A 432 -11.86 8.16 -15.70
CA TRP A 432 -13.07 7.54 -15.18
C TRP A 432 -12.76 6.12 -14.68
N GLN A 433 -13.51 5.64 -13.70
CA GLN A 433 -13.39 4.28 -13.19
C GLN A 433 -14.72 3.72 -12.69
N SER A 434 -14.81 2.39 -12.65
CA SER A 434 -15.83 1.65 -11.91
C SER A 434 -15.17 0.50 -11.16
N CYS A 435 -15.47 0.38 -9.88
CA CYS A 435 -14.94 -0.64 -8.98
C CYS A 435 -16.05 -1.57 -8.51
N ARG A 436 -15.73 -2.85 -8.31
CA ARG A 436 -16.67 -3.83 -7.77
C ARG A 436 -17.15 -3.38 -6.39
N GLY A 437 -18.46 -3.17 -6.28
CA GLY A 437 -19.14 -2.80 -5.05
C GLY A 437 -19.73 -3.99 -4.29
N ASN A 438 -20.67 -3.73 -3.39
CA ASN A 438 -21.35 -4.75 -2.59
C ASN A 438 -22.18 -5.73 -3.44
N ASP A 439 -22.65 -5.27 -4.60
CA ASP A 439 -23.40 -6.10 -5.56
C ASP A 439 -22.52 -7.11 -6.29
N CYS A 440 -21.23 -7.20 -5.91
CA CYS A 440 -20.25 -8.12 -6.45
C CYS A 440 -20.08 -8.00 -7.98
N ARG A 441 -20.36 -6.83 -8.57
CA ARG A 441 -20.08 -6.49 -9.97
C ARG A 441 -19.61 -5.04 -10.13
N VAL A 442 -19.00 -4.76 -11.28
CA VAL A 442 -18.73 -3.41 -11.78
C VAL A 442 -19.91 -2.91 -12.62
N GLY A 443 -20.08 -1.58 -12.72
CA GLY A 443 -20.89 -1.02 -13.81
C GLY A 443 -20.25 -1.34 -15.16
N LEU A 444 -21.04 -1.66 -16.18
CA LEU A 444 -20.54 -2.15 -17.47
C LEU A 444 -20.52 -1.08 -18.57
N GLU A 445 -21.15 0.05 -18.34
CA GLU A 445 -21.14 1.18 -19.27
C GLU A 445 -20.82 2.48 -18.56
N THR A 446 -20.31 3.43 -19.33
CA THR A 446 -20.11 4.81 -18.90
C THR A 446 -20.26 5.78 -20.06
N GLU A 447 -20.59 7.01 -19.72
CA GLU A 447 -20.58 8.16 -20.60
C GLU A 447 -19.71 9.24 -19.95
N ILE A 448 -18.69 9.72 -20.68
CA ILE A 448 -17.72 10.69 -20.18
C ILE A 448 -17.69 11.88 -21.13
N ARG A 449 -17.87 13.09 -20.61
CA ARG A 449 -17.73 14.33 -21.38
C ARG A 449 -16.33 14.89 -21.22
N VAL A 450 -15.66 15.16 -22.34
CA VAL A 450 -14.28 15.68 -22.39
C VAL A 450 -14.14 16.79 -23.44
N PRO A 451 -13.14 17.67 -23.34
CA PRO A 451 -12.86 18.68 -24.37
C PRO A 451 -12.64 18.02 -25.73
N GLY A 452 -13.20 18.60 -26.79
CA GLY A 452 -13.02 18.11 -28.15
C GLY A 452 -11.55 18.14 -28.59
N VAL A 453 -11.11 17.12 -29.32
CA VAL A 453 -9.76 17.06 -29.90
C VAL A 453 -9.84 17.07 -31.42
N GLU A 454 -8.90 17.73 -32.08
CA GLU A 454 -8.79 17.67 -33.55
C GLU A 454 -8.18 16.32 -33.99
N GLY A 455 -8.74 15.69 -35.02
CA GLY A 455 -8.27 14.41 -35.56
C GLY A 455 -8.64 13.18 -34.71
N VAL A 456 -8.03 12.02 -34.96
CA VAL A 456 -8.45 10.74 -34.33
C VAL A 456 -8.13 10.72 -32.84
N ARG A 457 -9.16 10.53 -32.01
CA ARG A 457 -9.03 10.28 -30.58
C ARG A 457 -8.71 8.81 -30.32
N LYS A 458 -7.71 8.56 -29.48
CA LYS A 458 -7.34 7.22 -29.01
C LYS A 458 -7.84 7.02 -27.59
N ILE A 459 -8.79 6.11 -27.42
CA ILE A 459 -9.37 5.75 -26.13
C ILE A 459 -8.74 4.42 -25.70
N CYS A 460 -8.23 4.36 -24.47
CA CYS A 460 -7.77 3.11 -23.87
C CYS A 460 -8.68 2.73 -22.71
N VAL A 461 -9.18 1.51 -22.73
CA VAL A 461 -9.90 0.90 -21.62
C VAL A 461 -8.97 -0.09 -20.94
N LYS A 462 -8.84 0.01 -19.63
CA LYS A 462 -8.03 -0.88 -18.79
C LYS A 462 -8.95 -1.54 -17.77
N ALA A 463 -8.88 -2.85 -17.64
CA ALA A 463 -9.58 -3.58 -16.59
C ALA A 463 -8.59 -4.45 -15.80
N VAL A 464 -8.90 -4.64 -14.52
CA VAL A 464 -8.20 -5.55 -13.63
C VAL A 464 -9.18 -6.60 -13.15
N ASP A 465 -8.81 -7.86 -13.28
CA ASP A 465 -9.62 -8.97 -12.81
C ASP A 465 -9.37 -9.30 -11.33
N VAL A 466 -10.20 -10.18 -10.79
CA VAL A 466 -10.11 -10.67 -9.40
C VAL A 466 -8.80 -11.37 -9.08
N PHE A 467 -8.03 -11.79 -10.09
CA PHE A 467 -6.72 -12.42 -9.93
C PHE A 467 -5.55 -11.42 -9.97
N GLY A 468 -5.87 -10.14 -10.21
CA GLY A 468 -4.94 -9.02 -10.26
C GLY A 468 -4.23 -8.87 -11.60
N TYR A 469 -4.61 -9.62 -12.65
CA TYR A 469 -4.09 -9.40 -14.00
C TYR A 469 -4.78 -8.19 -14.62
N GLU A 470 -4.08 -7.56 -15.55
CA GLU A 470 -4.55 -6.36 -16.23
C GLU A 470 -4.73 -6.65 -17.72
N SER A 471 -5.88 -6.24 -18.26
CA SER A 471 -6.19 -6.34 -19.68
C SER A 471 -6.55 -4.97 -20.23
N ARG A 472 -6.23 -4.74 -21.50
CA ARG A 472 -6.45 -3.46 -22.19
C ARG A 472 -7.15 -3.65 -23.51
N ALA A 473 -7.99 -2.69 -23.87
CA ALA A 473 -8.57 -2.56 -25.19
C ALA A 473 -8.40 -1.12 -25.68
N LEU A 474 -8.00 -0.97 -26.95
CA LEU A 474 -7.83 0.32 -27.59
C LEU A 474 -8.96 0.53 -28.59
N VAL A 475 -9.55 1.73 -28.58
CA VAL A 475 -10.53 2.15 -29.56
C VAL A 475 -10.07 3.46 -30.18
N CYS A 476 -10.07 3.52 -31.50
CA CYS A 476 -9.86 4.76 -32.23
C CYS A 476 -11.20 5.25 -32.72
N ALA A 477 -11.46 6.55 -32.57
CA ALA A 477 -12.64 7.18 -33.13
C ALA A 477 -12.24 8.54 -33.70
N ASP A 478 -12.82 8.92 -34.82
CA ASP A 478 -12.55 10.21 -35.43
C ASP A 478 -12.94 11.31 -34.43
N GLY A 479 -12.03 12.22 -34.10
CA GLY A 479 -12.30 13.48 -33.39
C GLY A 479 -12.57 14.61 -34.38
N CYS A 480 -12.64 15.85 -33.88
CA CYS A 480 -13.04 17.05 -34.61
C CYS A 480 -12.19 17.35 -35.84
#